data_AF-Q2YNA0-F1
#
_entry.id   AF-Q2YNA0-F1
#
_cell.length_a   1.000
_cell.length_b   1.000
_cell.length_c   1.000
_cell.angle_alpha   90.00
_cell.angle_beta   90.00
_cell.angle_gamma   90.00
#
_symmetry.space_group_name_H-M   'P 1'
#
loop_
_entity.id
_entity.type
_entity.pdbx_description
1 polymer ?
#
loop_
_entity_poly.entity_id
_entity_poly.type
_entity_poly.pdbx_seq_one_letter_code
_entity_poly.pdbx_strand_id
1 'polypeptide(L)'
;MHMNELCQHIQPSGTEWAFTWFMRLLALAALASGVFYWIRLIGIHPGLLWRFDLMPGLWQTAVVALAVLMPVASTGLWMRAPWGPVLWFVAAMGEIAIYSVFARHFEYRPITVAFDVLCILVYIVFRVLLFLEKRRQARASLPL
;
A
#
# COMPACT_ATOMS: atom_id res chain seq x y z
N MET A 1 -24.75 9.47 34.98
CA MET A 1 -24.17 8.10 34.95
C MET A 1 -24.32 7.48 33.55
N HIS A 2 -23.92 8.18 32.47
CA HIS A 2 -24.11 7.74 31.08
C HIS A 2 -22.84 7.89 30.21
N MET A 3 -21.85 8.69 30.66
CA MET A 3 -20.60 8.94 29.92
C MET A 3 -19.66 7.72 29.88
N ASN A 4 -19.64 6.91 30.93
CA ASN A 4 -18.76 5.73 31.01
C ASN A 4 -19.22 4.60 30.06
N GLU A 5 -20.54 4.44 29.87
CA GLU A 5 -21.13 3.48 28.91
C GLU A 5 -20.77 3.86 27.46
N LEU A 6 -20.77 5.15 27.12
CA LEU A 6 -20.38 5.64 25.79
C LEU A 6 -18.88 5.46 25.53
N CYS A 7 -18.02 5.73 26.52
CA CYS A 7 -16.57 5.53 26.40
C CYS A 7 -16.19 4.04 26.32
N GLN A 8 -16.95 3.15 26.95
CA GLN A 8 -16.72 1.71 26.92
C GLN A 8 -17.00 1.10 25.53
N HIS A 9 -17.87 1.73 24.74
CA HIS A 9 -18.17 1.35 23.35
C HIS A 9 -17.14 1.82 22.31
N ILE A 10 -16.24 2.75 22.66
CA ILE A 10 -15.32 3.44 21.73
C ILE A 10 -13.87 2.98 21.89
N GLN A 11 -13.56 2.05 22.81
CA GLN A 11 -12.20 1.53 22.92
C GLN A 11 -11.87 0.72 21.65
N PRO A 12 -10.96 1.18 20.77
CA PRO A 12 -10.58 0.43 19.58
C PRO A 12 -9.96 -0.88 20.02
N SER A 13 -10.32 -1.99 19.37
CA SER A 13 -9.65 -3.25 19.62
C SER A 13 -8.15 -3.09 19.31
N GLY A 14 -7.28 -3.82 20.02
CA GLY A 14 -5.84 -3.75 19.76
C GLY A 14 -5.47 -4.01 18.30
N THR A 15 -6.30 -4.79 17.59
CA THR A 15 -6.18 -5.08 16.15
C THR A 15 -6.54 -3.87 15.28
N GLU A 16 -7.55 -3.08 15.62
CA GLU A 16 -7.87 -1.82 14.92
C GLU A 16 -6.77 -0.77 15.07
N TRP A 17 -6.17 -0.68 16.26
CA TRP A 17 -5.04 0.22 16.51
C TRP A 17 -3.79 -0.22 15.75
N ALA A 18 -3.48 -1.52 15.75
CA ALA A 18 -2.36 -2.07 14.97
C ALA A 18 -2.57 -1.89 13.46
N PHE A 19 -3.78 -2.16 12.95
CA PHE A 19 -4.12 -1.95 11.54
C PHE A 19 -3.98 -0.47 11.13
N THR A 20 -4.39 0.43 12.02
CA THR A 20 -4.21 1.88 11.85
C THR A 20 -2.75 2.25 11.62
N TRP A 21 -1.84 1.79 12.48
CA TRP A 21 -0.42 2.11 12.36
C TRP A 21 0.21 1.44 11.14
N PHE A 22 -0.18 0.20 10.86
CA PHE A 22 0.23 -0.50 9.64
C PHE A 22 -0.12 0.31 8.39
N MET A 23 -1.35 0.83 8.29
CA MET A 23 -1.78 1.67 7.18
C MET A 23 -0.97 2.98 7.07
N ARG A 24 -0.55 3.57 8.19
CA ARG A 24 0.31 4.77 8.21
C ARG A 24 1.71 4.46 7.70
N LEU A 25 2.29 3.36 8.14
CA LEU A 25 3.60 2.89 7.66
C LEU A 25 3.55 2.57 6.16
N LEU A 26 2.46 1.94 5.70
CA LEU A 26 2.24 1.64 4.30
C LEU A 26 2.11 2.91 3.44
N ALA A 27 1.42 3.93 3.95
CA ALA A 27 1.35 5.23 3.30
C ALA A 27 2.72 5.90 3.16
N LEU A 28 3.57 5.83 4.20
CA LEU A 28 4.93 6.36 4.14
C LEU A 28 5.80 5.58 3.16
N ALA A 29 5.67 4.24 3.11
CA ALA A 29 6.36 3.41 2.13
C ALA A 29 5.93 3.76 0.70
N ALA A 30 4.63 3.89 0.44
CA ALA A 30 4.11 4.32 -0.86
C ALA A 30 4.61 5.73 -1.24
N LEU A 31 4.73 6.65 -0.27
CA LEU A 31 5.29 7.98 -0.51
C LEU A 31 6.77 7.89 -0.91
N ALA A 32 7.55 7.09 -0.19
CA ALA A 32 8.97 6.89 -0.46
C ALA A 32 9.19 6.29 -1.86
N SER A 33 8.37 5.31 -2.26
CA SER A 33 8.39 4.78 -3.62
C SER A 33 7.96 5.82 -4.66
N GLY A 34 6.96 6.66 -4.37
CA GLY A 34 6.58 7.77 -5.25
C GLY A 34 7.73 8.74 -5.49
N VAL A 35 8.44 9.13 -4.43
CA VAL A 35 9.65 9.96 -4.51
C VAL A 35 10.74 9.26 -5.32
N PHE A 36 10.92 7.94 -5.13
CA PHE A 36 11.85 7.15 -5.93
C PHE A 36 11.56 7.23 -7.44
N TYR A 37 10.29 7.10 -7.85
CA TYR A 37 9.91 7.25 -9.26
C TYR A 37 10.06 8.69 -9.76
N TRP A 38 9.82 9.71 -8.92
CA TRP A 38 10.11 11.10 -9.27
C TRP A 38 11.61 11.35 -9.51
N ILE A 39 12.50 10.75 -8.72
CA ILE A 39 13.94 10.85 -8.94
C ILE A 39 14.32 10.30 -10.32
N ARG A 40 13.70 9.17 -10.75
CA ARG A 40 13.89 8.61 -12.10
C ARG A 40 13.33 9.52 -13.20
N LEU A 41 12.20 10.20 -12.95
CA LEU A 41 11.63 11.17 -13.91
C LEU A 41 12.53 12.39 -14.10
N ILE A 42 13.05 12.94 -13.00
CA ILE A 42 13.95 14.11 -13.04
C ILE A 42 15.28 13.73 -13.72
N GLY A 43 15.71 12.47 -13.61
CA GLY A 43 16.93 12.00 -14.26
C GLY A 43 18.21 12.44 -13.56
N ILE A 44 18.16 12.61 -12.22
CA ILE A 44 19.30 13.09 -11.41
C ILE A 44 20.52 12.18 -11.54
N HIS A 45 20.30 10.86 -11.66
CA HIS A 45 21.38 9.87 -11.75
C HIS A 45 21.66 9.48 -13.20
N PRO A 46 22.95 9.37 -13.60
CA PRO A 46 23.31 8.88 -14.93
C PRO A 46 22.99 7.38 -15.07
N GLY A 47 22.41 6.99 -16.20
CA GLY A 47 22.15 5.58 -16.53
C GLY A 47 20.92 5.39 -17.41
N LEU A 48 20.92 4.33 -18.22
CA LEU A 48 19.84 4.02 -19.17
C LEU A 48 18.45 3.90 -18.51
N LEU A 49 18.42 3.36 -17.28
CA LEU A 49 17.20 3.16 -16.48
C LEU A 49 17.04 4.20 -15.36
N TRP A 50 17.88 5.22 -15.31
CA TRP A 50 17.81 6.29 -14.31
C TRP A 50 17.45 7.64 -14.92
N ARG A 51 17.65 7.79 -16.23
CA ARG A 51 17.31 8.96 -17.02
C ARG A 51 16.09 8.67 -17.89
N PHE A 52 15.01 9.42 -17.65
CA PHE A 52 13.74 9.26 -18.35
C PHE A 52 13.89 9.34 -19.88
N ASP A 53 14.73 10.25 -20.38
CA ASP A 53 14.99 10.45 -21.81
C ASP A 53 15.72 9.28 -22.49
N LEU A 54 16.45 8.48 -21.70
CA LEU A 54 17.21 7.32 -22.19
C LEU A 54 16.47 5.99 -22.00
N MET A 55 15.37 5.98 -21.25
CA MET A 55 14.60 4.78 -20.95
C MET A 55 13.87 4.22 -22.18
N PRO A 56 13.75 2.89 -22.31
CA PRO A 56 12.84 2.27 -23.27
C PRO A 56 11.39 2.75 -23.07
N GLY A 57 10.60 2.82 -24.14
CA GLY A 57 9.23 3.35 -24.07
C GLY A 57 8.33 2.67 -23.02
N LEU A 58 8.44 1.34 -22.87
CA LEU A 58 7.70 0.60 -21.83
C LEU A 58 8.08 1.03 -20.41
N TRP A 59 9.35 1.37 -20.18
CA TRP A 59 9.85 1.88 -18.90
C TRP A 59 9.34 3.28 -18.62
N GLN A 60 9.31 4.16 -19.63
CA GLN A 60 8.77 5.51 -19.48
C GLN A 60 7.29 5.46 -19.05
N THR A 61 6.48 4.63 -19.71
CA THR A 61 5.06 4.49 -19.36
C THR A 61 4.87 3.95 -17.94
N ALA A 62 5.65 2.96 -17.54
CA ALA A 62 5.59 2.38 -16.21
C ALA A 62 5.98 3.38 -15.12
N VAL A 63 7.09 4.09 -15.31
CA VAL A 63 7.60 5.06 -14.35
C VAL A 63 6.64 6.23 -14.19
N VAL A 64 6.07 6.75 -15.29
CA VAL A 64 5.06 7.82 -15.21
C VAL A 64 3.80 7.36 -14.49
N ALA A 65 3.31 6.16 -14.80
CA ALA A 65 2.13 5.61 -14.13
C ALA A 65 2.36 5.42 -12.62
N LEU A 66 3.48 4.82 -12.23
CA LEU A 66 3.83 4.59 -10.82
C LEU A 66 4.14 5.89 -10.08
N ALA A 67 4.76 6.87 -10.74
CA ALA A 67 5.03 8.21 -10.20
C ALA A 67 3.76 8.99 -9.83
N VAL A 68 2.63 8.69 -10.48
CA VAL A 68 1.32 9.27 -10.15
C VAL A 68 0.58 8.38 -9.15
N LEU A 69 0.55 7.06 -9.38
CA LEU A 69 -0.19 6.12 -8.55
C LEU A 69 0.33 6.08 -7.10
N MET A 70 1.64 6.07 -6.88
CA MET A 70 2.23 5.90 -5.55
C MET A 70 1.93 7.08 -4.60
N PRO A 71 2.12 8.36 -4.98
CA PRO A 71 1.72 9.49 -4.13
C PRO A 71 0.21 9.55 -3.88
N VAL A 72 -0.61 9.28 -4.89
CA VAL A 72 -2.08 9.27 -4.72
C VAL A 72 -2.45 8.15 -3.74
N ALA A 73 -1.99 6.92 -3.96
CA ALA A 73 -2.16 5.81 -3.04
C ALA A 73 -1.73 6.14 -1.61
N SER A 74 -0.55 6.76 -1.43
CA SER A 74 -0.03 7.22 -0.15
C SER A 74 -1.01 8.15 0.58
N THR A 75 -1.51 9.19 -0.09
CA THR A 75 -2.49 10.11 0.52
C THR A 75 -3.78 9.42 0.91
N GLY A 76 -4.28 8.50 0.08
CA GLY A 76 -5.47 7.71 0.38
C GLY A 76 -5.30 6.78 1.57
N LEU A 77 -4.15 6.11 1.66
CA LEU A 77 -3.78 5.26 2.80
C LEU A 77 -3.66 6.08 4.09
N TRP A 78 -3.05 7.27 4.03
CA TRP A 78 -2.88 8.17 5.18
C TRP A 78 -4.22 8.68 5.72
N MET A 79 -5.14 9.06 4.82
CA MET A 79 -6.47 9.52 5.19
C MET A 79 -7.43 8.38 5.53
N ARG A 80 -7.00 7.11 5.39
CA ARG A 80 -7.85 5.91 5.44
C ARG A 80 -9.05 5.99 4.50
N ALA A 81 -8.88 6.64 3.35
CA ALA A 81 -9.90 6.69 2.34
C ALA A 81 -10.09 5.30 1.70
N PRO A 82 -11.32 4.91 1.32
CA PRO A 82 -11.59 3.57 0.79
C PRO A 82 -10.86 3.30 -0.54
N TRP A 83 -10.52 4.35 -1.29
CA TRP A 83 -9.77 4.24 -2.55
C TRP A 83 -8.25 4.04 -2.35
N GLY A 84 -7.71 4.37 -1.18
CA GLY A 84 -6.27 4.27 -0.88
C GLY A 84 -5.71 2.85 -1.05
N PRO A 85 -6.27 1.84 -0.37
CA PRO A 85 -5.86 0.44 -0.53
C PRO A 85 -5.98 -0.07 -1.97
N VAL A 86 -7.00 0.37 -2.71
CA VAL A 86 -7.24 -0.07 -4.09
C VAL A 86 -6.10 0.44 -4.99
N LEU A 87 -5.80 1.73 -4.93
CA LEU A 87 -4.72 2.32 -5.73
C LEU A 87 -3.35 1.78 -5.32
N TRP A 88 -3.12 1.60 -4.02
CA TRP A 88 -1.90 0.98 -3.53
C TRP A 88 -1.73 -0.44 -4.08
N PHE A 89 -2.80 -1.25 -4.07
CA PHE A 89 -2.75 -2.61 -4.58
C PHE A 89 -2.47 -2.65 -6.09
N VAL A 90 -3.08 -1.75 -6.87
CA VAL A 90 -2.78 -1.61 -8.31
C VAL A 90 -1.32 -1.24 -8.53
N ALA A 91 -0.79 -0.29 -7.75
CA ALA A 91 0.61 0.12 -7.84
C ALA A 91 1.57 -1.03 -7.47
N ALA A 92 1.32 -1.70 -6.35
CA ALA A 92 2.10 -2.86 -5.90
C ALA A 92 2.07 -4.01 -6.91
N MET A 93 0.92 -4.30 -7.51
CA MET A 93 0.83 -5.30 -8.58
C MET A 93 1.63 -4.90 -9.81
N GLY A 94 1.59 -3.62 -10.21
CA GLY A 94 2.40 -3.10 -11.31
C GLY A 94 3.90 -3.25 -11.01
N GLU A 95 4.32 -2.89 -9.81
CA GLU A 95 5.70 -2.97 -9.34
C GLU A 95 6.20 -4.42 -9.29
N ILE A 96 5.40 -5.33 -8.74
CA ILE A 96 5.65 -6.77 -8.76
C ILE A 96 5.77 -7.28 -10.20
N ALA A 97 4.82 -6.95 -11.08
CA ALA A 97 4.82 -7.44 -12.47
C ALA A 97 6.08 -7.00 -13.22
N ILE A 98 6.47 -5.74 -13.08
CA ILE A 98 7.64 -5.16 -13.74
C ILE A 98 8.93 -5.80 -13.22
N TYR A 99 9.08 -5.95 -11.91
CA TYR A 99 10.33 -6.43 -11.31
C TYR A 99 10.45 -7.96 -11.17
N SER A 100 9.38 -8.73 -11.46
CA SER A 100 9.40 -10.20 -11.44
C SER A 100 9.07 -10.84 -12.80
N VAL A 101 7.81 -10.77 -13.25
CA VAL A 101 7.31 -11.44 -14.46
C VAL A 101 7.98 -10.89 -15.71
N PHE A 102 8.06 -9.57 -15.80
CA PHE A 102 8.67 -8.89 -16.93
C PHE A 102 10.14 -8.53 -16.70
N ALA A 103 10.79 -9.07 -15.68
CA ALA A 103 12.18 -8.74 -15.33
C ALA A 103 13.18 -8.92 -16.48
N ARG A 104 12.86 -9.71 -17.51
CA ARG A 104 13.66 -9.83 -18.74
C ARG A 104 13.68 -8.55 -19.59
N HIS A 105 12.58 -7.81 -19.61
CA HIS A 105 12.44 -6.52 -20.31
C HIS A 105 12.73 -5.34 -19.39
N PHE A 106 12.62 -5.57 -18.08
CA PHE A 106 12.82 -4.59 -17.04
C PHE A 106 14.07 -4.91 -16.21
N GLU A 107 14.11 -4.40 -14.98
CA GLU A 107 15.20 -4.56 -14.04
C GLU A 107 14.80 -5.64 -13.05
N TYR A 108 15.72 -6.51 -12.64
CA TYR A 108 15.41 -7.50 -11.62
C TYR A 108 15.63 -6.91 -10.23
N ARG A 109 14.55 -6.69 -9.47
CA ARG A 109 14.59 -6.13 -8.10
C ARG A 109 13.82 -7.01 -7.11
N PRO A 110 14.39 -8.15 -6.68
CA PRO A 110 13.68 -9.12 -5.85
C PRO A 110 13.34 -8.58 -4.45
N ILE A 111 14.14 -7.65 -3.91
CA ILE A 111 13.90 -7.05 -2.59
C ILE A 111 12.61 -6.22 -2.60
N THR A 112 12.40 -5.42 -3.64
CA THR A 112 11.18 -4.61 -3.82
C THR A 112 9.96 -5.51 -3.96
N VAL A 113 10.04 -6.54 -4.80
CA VAL A 113 8.97 -7.54 -4.97
C VAL A 113 8.64 -8.24 -3.64
N ALA A 114 9.65 -8.66 -2.89
CA ALA A 114 9.46 -9.31 -1.60
C ALA A 114 8.78 -8.38 -0.58
N PHE A 115 9.14 -7.10 -0.57
CA PHE A 115 8.50 -6.09 0.27
C PHE A 115 7.02 -5.90 -0.08
N ASP A 116 6.67 -5.72 -1.36
CA ASP A 116 5.29 -5.56 -1.79
C ASP A 116 4.44 -6.79 -1.48
N VAL A 117 4.97 -8.00 -1.74
CA VAL A 117 4.30 -9.26 -1.40
C VAL A 117 4.08 -9.38 0.10
N LEU A 118 5.09 -9.04 0.92
CA LEU A 118 4.95 -9.05 2.37
C LEU A 118 3.87 -8.07 2.85
N CYS A 119 3.86 -6.84 2.33
CA CYS A 119 2.85 -5.85 2.67
C CYS A 119 1.43 -6.32 2.27
N ILE A 120 1.27 -6.96 1.10
CA ILE A 120 0.01 -7.54 0.66
C ILE A 120 -0.46 -8.65 1.62
N LEU A 121 0.44 -9.56 2.00
CA LEU A 121 0.12 -10.64 2.92
C LEU A 121 -0.32 -10.10 4.28
N VAL A 122 0.43 -9.15 4.85
CA VAL A 122 0.10 -8.51 6.13
C VAL A 122 -1.25 -7.79 6.04
N TYR A 123 -1.50 -7.07 4.95
CA TYR A 123 -2.78 -6.41 4.70
C TYR A 123 -3.95 -7.40 4.68
N ILE A 124 -3.82 -8.53 3.97
CA ILE A 124 -4.84 -9.59 3.91
C ILE A 124 -5.09 -10.17 5.29
N VAL A 125 -4.03 -10.47 6.05
CA VAL A 125 -4.14 -11.00 7.43
C VAL A 125 -4.94 -10.03 8.30
N PHE A 126 -4.61 -8.73 8.32
CA PHE A 126 -5.38 -7.74 9.07
C PHE A 126 -6.84 -7.67 8.62
N ARG A 127 -7.11 -7.69 7.31
CA ARG A 127 -8.47 -7.67 6.78
C ARG A 127 -9.28 -8.88 7.22
N VAL A 128 -8.67 -10.07 7.25
CA VAL A 128 -9.30 -11.30 7.73
C VAL A 128 -9.57 -11.22 9.23
N LEU A 129 -8.59 -10.80 10.04
CA LEU A 129 -8.74 -10.68 11.50
C LEU A 129 -9.88 -9.73 11.87
N LEU A 130 -9.92 -8.54 11.27
CA LEU A 130 -10.99 -7.56 11.50
C LEU A 130 -12.36 -8.07 11.03
N PHE A 131 -12.41 -8.84 9.95
CA PHE A 131 -13.65 -9.44 9.47
C PHE A 131 -14.18 -10.53 10.43
N LEU A 132 -13.28 -11.34 10.99
CA LEU A 132 -13.62 -12.37 11.98
C LEU A 132 -14.09 -11.75 13.30
N GLU A 133 -13.46 -10.67 13.77
CA GLU A 133 -13.91 -9.93 14.97
C GLU A 133 -15.32 -9.38 14.80
N LYS A 134 -15.60 -8.70 13.68
CA LYS A 134 -16.94 -8.20 13.37
C LYS A 134 -17.99 -9.33 13.34
N ARG A 135 -17.64 -10.49 12.78
CA ARG A 135 -18.54 -11.66 12.77
C ARG A 135 -18.77 -12.25 14.16
N ARG A 136 -17.76 -12.27 15.04
CA ARG A 136 -17.92 -12.73 16.42
C ARG A 136 -18.84 -11.81 17.21
N GLN A 137 -18.67 -10.50 17.08
CA GLN A 137 -19.52 -9.51 17.75
C GLN A 137 -20.99 -9.63 17.31
N ALA A 138 -21.25 -9.77 16.00
CA ALA A 138 -22.60 -9.94 15.48
C ALA A 138 -23.30 -11.24 15.96
N ARG A 139 -22.54 -12.30 16.25
CA ARG A 139 -23.08 -13.54 16.82
C ARG A 139 -23.38 -13.42 18.32
N ALA A 140 -22.59 -12.64 19.05
CA ALA A 140 -22.77 -12.44 20.49
C ALA A 140 -23.96 -11.52 20.83
N SER A 141 -24.39 -10.67 19.89
CA SER A 141 -25.48 -9.71 20.08
C SER A 141 -26.89 -10.24 19.79
N LEU A 142 -27.03 -11.52 19.41
CA LEU A 142 -28.36 -12.12 19.17
C LEU A 142 -28.95 -12.59 20.51
N PRO A 143 -30.08 -12.03 20.98
CA PRO A 143 -30.80 -12.56 22.12
C PRO A 143 -31.42 -13.91 21.74
N LEU A 144 -31.16 -14.94 22.54
CA LEU A 144 -31.89 -16.22 22.50
C LEU A 144 -33.29 -16.04 23.10
#